data_AF-A0A962CPP0-F1
#
_entry.id   AF-A0A962CPP0-F1
#
_cell.length_a   1.000
_cell.length_b   1.000
_cell.length_c   1.000
_cell.angle_alpha   90.00
_cell.angle_beta   90.00
_cell.angle_gamma   90.00
#
_symmetry.space_group_name_H-M   'P 1'
#
loop_
_entity.id
_entity.type
_entity.pdbx_description
1 polymer ?
#
loop_
_entity_poly.entity_id
_entity_poly.type
_entity_poly.pdbx_seq_one_letter_code
_entity_poly.pdbx_strand_id
1 'polypeptide(L)'
;FDTFAAETLYQTDMEALPKRGYVVSDTGFYTEEPVYAEMVNEALRLGYRVVAYEALSDATGDARETEQARNLKREVFDKHPDARLVVNAGYAHIQEHGKYLGGAAMAQHFSRMTDIDPLTVEQTMLIPHDKQASDHPYYRDAVQRLAPTQPIVFTDKDGKPWSLKPKAYDISVLFPEEVLQRGRPTWLALGGQRVPYEVSGRMCDEQYPCMAEARYEGDPDEAVPADRAVIEFKGRVAAFGDKLRQSSDPHPVTELWLRPGKYEILARDVANQPRHRQQIVVGAGGKTP
;
A
#
# COMPACT_ATOMS: atom_id res chain seq x y z
N PHE A 1 -13.12 -8.06 -12.78
CA PHE A 1 -13.07 -6.62 -12.49
C PHE A 1 -12.25 -5.98 -13.60
N ASP A 2 -12.58 -4.75 -13.97
CA ASP A 2 -11.99 -4.04 -15.12
C ASP A 2 -11.63 -2.58 -14.81
N THR A 3 -12.10 -2.07 -13.67
CA THR A 3 -11.88 -0.69 -13.24
C THR A 3 -11.34 -0.71 -11.81
N PHE A 4 -10.29 0.06 -11.56
CA PHE A 4 -9.66 0.22 -10.26
C PHE A 4 -9.70 1.70 -9.86
N ALA A 5 -10.13 1.99 -8.64
CA ALA A 5 -10.07 3.33 -8.08
C ALA A 5 -9.33 3.29 -6.75
N ALA A 6 -8.51 4.30 -6.49
CA ALA A 6 -7.71 4.39 -5.28
C ALA A 6 -7.79 5.80 -4.70
N GLU A 7 -7.84 5.91 -3.37
CA GLU A 7 -7.89 7.20 -2.69
C GLU A 7 -6.69 8.08 -3.04
N THR A 8 -6.90 9.39 -3.05
CA THR A 8 -5.87 10.41 -3.27
C THR A 8 -5.19 10.43 -4.64
N LEU A 9 -5.65 9.62 -5.60
CA LEU A 9 -5.25 9.79 -6.99
C LEU A 9 -5.71 11.14 -7.52
N TYR A 10 -4.84 11.84 -8.23
CA TYR A 10 -5.14 13.14 -8.79
C TYR A 10 -5.78 13.00 -10.17
N GLN A 11 -6.94 13.64 -10.36
CA GLN A 11 -7.68 13.58 -11.63
C GLN A 11 -6.86 14.14 -12.80
N THR A 12 -5.93 15.07 -12.53
CA THR A 12 -5.05 15.68 -13.53
C THR A 12 -4.09 14.71 -14.21
N ASP A 13 -3.74 13.59 -13.57
CA ASP A 13 -2.81 12.60 -14.15
C ASP A 13 -3.53 11.42 -14.83
N MET A 14 -4.86 11.27 -14.67
CA MET A 14 -5.60 10.09 -15.15
C MET A 14 -5.56 9.88 -16.68
N GLU A 15 -5.35 10.94 -17.47
CA GLU A 15 -5.15 10.82 -18.92
C GLU A 15 -3.72 10.43 -19.32
N ALA A 16 -2.73 10.81 -18.52
CA ALA A 16 -1.31 10.58 -18.80
C ALA A 16 -0.85 9.22 -18.25
N LEU A 17 -1.34 8.83 -17.07
CA LEU A 17 -1.00 7.61 -16.36
C LEU A 17 -1.00 6.35 -17.22
N PRO A 18 -2.08 5.98 -17.95
CA PRO A 18 -2.08 4.76 -18.77
C PRO A 18 -1.18 4.85 -20.01
N LYS A 19 -0.88 6.05 -20.51
CA LYS A 19 0.04 6.26 -21.64
C LYS A 19 1.49 6.12 -21.19
N ARG A 20 1.78 6.60 -19.98
CA ARG A 20 3.09 6.55 -19.34
C ARG A 20 3.39 5.15 -18.79
N GLY A 21 2.39 4.47 -18.25
CA GLY A 21 2.49 3.09 -17.76
C GLY A 21 3.04 2.93 -16.35
N TYR A 22 3.40 4.03 -15.68
CA TYR A 22 3.93 4.03 -14.32
C TYR A 22 3.49 5.26 -13.51
N VAL A 23 3.46 5.09 -12.19
CA VAL A 23 3.16 6.12 -11.20
C VAL A 23 4.34 7.09 -11.02
N VAL A 24 4.01 8.37 -10.86
CA VAL A 24 4.94 9.45 -10.47
C VAL A 24 4.35 10.21 -9.26
N SER A 25 5.10 11.14 -8.66
CA SER A 25 4.60 11.98 -7.55
C SER A 25 3.28 12.69 -7.85
N ASP A 26 3.11 13.17 -9.08
CA ASP A 26 1.89 13.85 -9.54
C ASP A 26 0.71 12.89 -9.81
N THR A 27 0.87 11.58 -9.61
CA THR A 27 -0.23 10.62 -9.74
C THR A 27 -1.17 10.66 -8.53
N GLY A 28 -0.67 10.99 -7.34
CA GLY A 28 -1.48 11.02 -6.11
C GLY A 28 -0.68 11.17 -4.83
N PHE A 29 -1.36 11.51 -3.74
CA PHE A 29 -0.70 11.75 -2.45
C PHE A 29 -0.16 10.45 -1.82
N TYR A 30 -0.97 9.39 -1.77
CA TYR A 30 -0.53 8.10 -1.20
C TYR A 30 0.35 7.28 -2.13
N THR A 31 0.35 7.57 -3.43
CA THR A 31 1.23 6.90 -4.39
C THR A 31 2.71 7.25 -4.21
N GLU A 32 3.05 8.19 -3.32
CA GLU A 32 4.42 8.37 -2.85
C GLU A 32 4.96 7.15 -2.09
N GLU A 33 4.09 6.27 -1.57
CA GLU A 33 4.47 5.02 -0.92
C GLU A 33 4.62 3.89 -1.97
N PRO A 34 5.78 3.20 -2.06
CA PRO A 34 6.05 2.19 -3.09
C PRO A 34 5.05 1.04 -3.22
N VAL A 35 4.50 0.52 -2.13
CA VAL A 35 3.52 -0.57 -2.17
C VAL A 35 2.17 -0.06 -2.69
N TYR A 36 1.77 1.15 -2.29
CA TYR A 36 0.58 1.80 -2.84
C TYR A 36 0.73 2.09 -4.34
N ALA A 37 1.89 2.62 -4.76
CA ALA A 37 2.21 2.83 -6.17
C ALA A 37 2.17 1.52 -6.97
N GLU A 38 2.72 0.44 -6.42
CA GLU A 38 2.73 -0.87 -7.07
C GLU A 38 1.30 -1.39 -7.31
N MET A 39 0.35 -1.14 -6.40
CA MET A 39 -1.05 -1.52 -6.61
C MET A 39 -1.64 -0.83 -7.85
N VAL A 40 -1.31 0.45 -8.09
CA VAL A 40 -1.74 1.19 -9.29
C VAL A 40 -1.02 0.69 -10.54
N ASN A 41 0.31 0.49 -10.47
CA ASN A 41 1.09 -0.06 -11.58
C ASN A 41 0.60 -1.46 -11.98
N GLU A 42 0.26 -2.30 -11.00
CA GLU A 42 -0.30 -3.63 -11.23
C GLU A 42 -1.68 -3.55 -11.89
N ALA A 43 -2.54 -2.60 -11.48
CA ALA A 43 -3.81 -2.36 -12.15
C ALA A 43 -3.60 -2.00 -13.63
N LEU A 44 -2.66 -1.11 -13.94
CA LEU A 44 -2.30 -0.78 -15.34
C LEU A 44 -1.80 -2.00 -16.10
N ARG A 45 -0.91 -2.81 -15.49
CA ARG A 45 -0.35 -4.03 -16.10
C ARG A 45 -1.42 -5.08 -16.40
N LEU A 46 -2.44 -5.18 -15.53
CA LEU A 46 -3.59 -6.06 -15.72
C LEU A 46 -4.63 -5.50 -16.70
N GLY A 47 -4.43 -4.30 -17.23
CA GLY A 47 -5.32 -3.65 -18.19
C GLY A 47 -6.55 -3.01 -17.55
N TYR A 48 -6.52 -2.73 -16.25
CA TYR A 48 -7.61 -2.03 -15.56
C TYR A 48 -7.62 -0.57 -15.97
N ARG A 49 -8.82 0.00 -16.05
CA ARG A 49 -9.00 1.44 -16.10
C ARG A 49 -8.82 2.01 -14.69
N VAL A 50 -7.76 2.78 -14.49
CA VAL A 50 -7.50 3.47 -13.23
C VAL A 50 -8.32 4.76 -13.17
N VAL A 51 -9.01 5.00 -12.05
CA VAL A 51 -9.89 6.15 -11.85
C VAL A 51 -9.55 6.86 -10.54
N ALA A 52 -9.37 8.17 -10.63
CA ALA A 52 -9.31 9.05 -9.47
C ALA A 52 -10.72 9.44 -9.01
N TYR A 53 -10.98 9.31 -7.72
CA TYR A 53 -12.27 9.69 -7.14
C TYR A 53 -12.18 10.80 -6.10
N GLU A 54 -10.97 11.22 -5.73
CA GLU A 54 -10.76 12.24 -4.71
C GLU A 54 -11.55 13.53 -5.01
N ALA A 55 -12.03 14.19 -3.96
CA ALA A 55 -12.69 15.49 -4.06
C ALA A 55 -11.70 16.55 -4.57
N LEU A 56 -12.14 17.37 -5.51
CA LEU A 56 -11.35 18.48 -6.04
C LEU A 56 -11.62 19.79 -5.32
N SER A 57 -12.77 19.88 -4.63
CA SER A 57 -13.11 21.04 -3.80
C SER A 57 -12.38 21.00 -2.46
N ASP A 58 -12.46 22.10 -1.71
CA ASP A 58 -12.03 22.19 -0.31
C ASP A 58 -13.06 21.60 0.68
N ALA A 59 -14.02 20.81 0.18
CA ALA A 59 -15.03 20.16 1.00
C ALA A 59 -14.40 19.22 2.04
N THR A 60 -15.05 19.14 3.20
CA THR A 60 -14.64 18.27 4.29
C THR A 60 -15.85 17.50 4.83
N GLY A 61 -15.57 16.41 5.56
CA GLY A 61 -16.60 15.53 6.13
C GLY A 61 -17.60 15.04 5.09
N ASP A 62 -18.88 15.03 5.44
CA ASP A 62 -19.98 14.53 4.58
C ASP A 62 -20.00 15.10 3.16
N ALA A 63 -19.62 16.37 2.98
CA ALA A 63 -19.56 16.99 1.66
C ALA A 63 -18.45 16.38 0.79
N ARG A 64 -17.28 16.09 1.38
CA ARG A 64 -16.20 15.34 0.71
C ARG A 64 -16.65 13.93 0.37
N GLU A 65 -17.28 13.22 1.31
CA GLU A 65 -17.80 11.86 1.08
C GLU A 65 -18.79 11.81 -0.10
N THR A 66 -19.68 12.80 -0.16
CA THR A 66 -20.67 12.94 -1.23
C THR A 66 -20.00 13.21 -2.58
N GLU A 67 -19.00 14.08 -2.63
CA GLU A 67 -18.27 14.40 -3.85
C GLU A 67 -17.48 13.20 -4.37
N GLN A 68 -16.78 12.49 -3.47
CA GLN A 68 -16.05 11.27 -3.80
C GLN A 68 -16.95 10.19 -4.39
N ALA A 69 -18.14 9.97 -3.79
CA ALA A 69 -19.14 9.06 -4.32
C ALA A 69 -19.66 9.48 -5.71
N ARG A 70 -19.90 10.78 -5.90
CA ARG A 70 -20.32 11.34 -7.19
C ARG A 70 -19.24 11.17 -8.26
N ASN A 71 -17.97 11.36 -7.90
CA ASN A 71 -16.84 11.16 -8.79
C ASN A 71 -16.75 9.69 -9.23
N LEU A 72 -16.90 8.73 -8.31
CA LEU A 72 -16.97 7.31 -8.67
C LEU A 72 -18.10 7.04 -9.66
N LYS A 73 -19.32 7.51 -9.39
CA LYS A 73 -20.45 7.34 -10.32
C LYS A 73 -20.15 7.94 -11.69
N ARG A 74 -19.69 9.20 -11.73
CA ARG A 74 -19.44 9.95 -12.97
C ARG A 74 -18.31 9.34 -13.80
N GLU A 75 -17.20 9.01 -13.16
CA GLU A 75 -16.03 8.53 -13.87
C GLU A 75 -16.15 7.05 -14.25
N VAL A 76 -16.91 6.26 -13.48
CA VAL A 76 -17.06 4.82 -13.74
C VAL A 76 -18.36 4.54 -14.49
N PHE A 77 -19.50 4.72 -13.86
CA PHE A 77 -20.78 4.15 -14.30
C PHE A 77 -21.52 5.01 -15.32
N ASP A 78 -21.33 6.34 -15.33
CA ASP A 78 -21.92 7.19 -16.36
C ASP A 78 -21.26 6.96 -17.74
N LYS A 79 -19.98 6.52 -17.75
CA LYS A 79 -19.21 6.19 -18.96
C LYS A 79 -19.28 4.70 -19.31
N HIS A 80 -19.29 3.85 -18.30
CA HIS A 80 -19.26 2.39 -18.42
C HIS A 80 -20.26 1.76 -17.42
N PRO A 81 -21.55 1.70 -17.75
CA PRO A 81 -22.59 1.22 -16.84
C PRO A 81 -22.38 -0.21 -16.33
N ASP A 82 -21.74 -1.08 -17.13
CA ASP A 82 -21.49 -2.48 -16.78
C ASP A 82 -20.12 -2.72 -16.13
N ALA A 83 -19.40 -1.65 -15.77
CA ALA A 83 -18.05 -1.75 -15.21
C ALA A 83 -18.03 -2.55 -13.90
N ARG A 84 -16.99 -3.38 -13.75
CA ARG A 84 -16.72 -4.11 -12.51
C ARG A 84 -15.61 -3.41 -11.76
N LEU A 85 -16.01 -2.59 -10.79
CA LEU A 85 -15.15 -1.69 -10.01
C LEU A 85 -14.61 -2.33 -8.73
N VAL A 86 -13.32 -2.12 -8.45
CA VAL A 86 -12.71 -2.28 -7.12
C VAL A 86 -12.25 -0.91 -6.64
N VAL A 87 -12.56 -0.55 -5.39
CA VAL A 87 -12.15 0.72 -4.78
C VAL A 87 -11.27 0.44 -3.57
N ASN A 88 -10.04 0.97 -3.57
CA ASN A 88 -9.21 1.07 -2.38
C ASN A 88 -9.46 2.41 -1.69
N ALA A 89 -10.17 2.37 -0.57
CA ALA A 89 -10.55 3.56 0.19
C ALA A 89 -10.05 3.48 1.63
N GLY A 90 -9.69 4.63 2.19
CA GLY A 90 -9.22 4.76 3.56
C GLY A 90 -10.33 4.53 4.58
N TYR A 91 -10.03 3.69 5.58
CA TYR A 91 -10.82 3.52 6.80
C TYR A 91 -12.34 3.41 6.53
N ALA A 92 -13.13 4.32 7.09
CA ALA A 92 -14.58 4.23 7.14
C ALA A 92 -15.30 4.91 5.96
N HIS A 93 -14.58 5.31 4.90
CA HIS A 93 -15.20 5.72 3.64
C HIS A 93 -16.14 4.63 3.08
N ILE A 94 -15.84 3.36 3.37
CA ILE A 94 -16.64 2.21 2.93
C ILE A 94 -17.83 1.88 3.85
N GLN A 95 -18.10 2.66 4.91
CA GLN A 95 -19.15 2.33 5.88
C GLN A 95 -20.57 2.44 5.29
N GLU A 96 -21.35 1.37 5.35
CA GLU A 96 -22.71 1.27 4.78
C GLU A 96 -23.81 1.92 5.62
N HIS A 97 -23.63 2.01 6.94
CA HIS A 97 -24.60 2.66 7.82
C HIS A 97 -23.97 3.39 9.00
N GLY A 98 -24.68 4.38 9.53
CA GLY A 98 -24.24 5.16 10.69
C GLY A 98 -23.49 6.43 10.30
N LYS A 99 -23.15 7.22 11.32
CA LYS A 99 -22.55 8.55 11.14
C LYS A 99 -21.03 8.46 10.99
N TYR A 100 -20.47 9.15 10.00
CA TYR A 100 -19.04 9.30 9.76
C TYR A 100 -18.73 10.76 9.40
N LEU A 101 -17.69 11.34 10.00
CA LEU A 101 -17.24 12.73 9.78
C LEU A 101 -18.37 13.78 9.72
N GLY A 102 -19.35 13.69 10.61
CA GLY A 102 -20.47 14.64 10.65
C GLY A 102 -21.70 14.27 9.81
N GLY A 103 -21.63 13.26 8.94
CA GLY A 103 -22.75 12.81 8.10
C GLY A 103 -22.65 11.34 7.67
N ALA A 104 -22.91 11.03 6.41
CA ALA A 104 -22.84 9.69 5.82
C ALA A 104 -21.49 9.48 5.12
N ALA A 105 -21.00 8.24 5.11
CA ALA A 105 -19.76 7.87 4.44
C ALA A 105 -19.93 7.78 2.91
N MET A 106 -18.82 7.74 2.18
CA MET A 106 -18.79 7.66 0.72
C MET A 106 -19.62 6.47 0.21
N ALA A 107 -19.51 5.27 0.80
CA ALA A 107 -20.29 4.09 0.38
C ALA A 107 -21.81 4.29 0.52
N GLN A 108 -22.27 4.98 1.58
CA GLN A 108 -23.69 5.32 1.74
C GLN A 108 -24.19 6.25 0.63
N HIS A 109 -23.40 7.28 0.30
CA HIS A 109 -23.73 8.20 -0.78
C HIS A 109 -23.69 7.49 -2.14
N PHE A 110 -22.67 6.67 -2.37
CA PHE A 110 -22.49 5.91 -3.59
C PHE A 110 -23.67 4.97 -3.85
N SER A 111 -24.07 4.19 -2.83
CA SER A 111 -25.19 3.27 -2.94
C SER A 111 -26.50 4.00 -3.26
N ARG A 112 -26.80 5.11 -2.57
CA ARG A 112 -27.99 5.93 -2.85
C ARG A 112 -28.01 6.55 -4.25
N MET A 113 -26.85 6.87 -4.82
CA MET A 113 -26.73 7.53 -6.12
C MET A 113 -26.75 6.55 -7.29
N THR A 114 -26.41 5.29 -7.06
CA THR A 114 -26.20 4.28 -8.12
C THR A 114 -27.14 3.09 -8.01
N ASP A 115 -27.86 2.94 -6.90
CA ASP A 115 -28.61 1.74 -6.51
C ASP A 115 -27.74 0.46 -6.46
N ILE A 116 -26.41 0.61 -6.38
CA ILE A 116 -25.45 -0.48 -6.21
C ILE A 116 -25.21 -0.68 -4.72
N ASP A 117 -25.29 -1.93 -4.26
CA ASP A 117 -24.87 -2.35 -2.92
C ASP A 117 -23.45 -2.91 -3.01
N PRO A 118 -22.40 -2.13 -2.69
CA PRO A 118 -21.02 -2.60 -2.83
C PRO A 118 -20.66 -3.58 -1.71
N LEU A 119 -19.93 -4.65 -2.03
CA LEU A 119 -19.32 -5.48 -1.00
C LEU A 119 -18.25 -4.68 -0.25
N THR A 120 -18.35 -4.56 1.07
CA THR A 120 -17.38 -3.80 1.88
C THR A 120 -16.49 -4.68 2.74
N VAL A 121 -15.17 -4.50 2.59
CA VAL A 121 -14.14 -5.31 3.26
C VAL A 121 -13.29 -4.42 4.18
N GLU A 122 -13.61 -4.46 5.48
CA GLU A 122 -12.96 -3.69 6.53
C GLU A 122 -11.62 -4.33 6.92
N GLN A 123 -10.53 -3.54 6.87
CA GLN A 123 -9.15 -4.03 7.01
C GLN A 123 -8.33 -3.25 8.04
N THR A 124 -8.97 -2.44 8.88
CA THR A 124 -8.32 -1.44 9.76
C THR A 124 -8.56 -1.68 11.25
N MET A 125 -9.52 -2.50 11.66
CA MET A 125 -9.84 -2.70 13.08
C MET A 125 -9.14 -3.90 13.74
N LEU A 126 -8.81 -4.94 12.98
CA LEU A 126 -8.19 -6.18 13.49
C LEU A 126 -6.76 -6.34 12.96
N ILE A 127 -5.93 -5.38 13.34
CA ILE A 127 -4.51 -5.28 12.97
C ILE A 127 -3.63 -5.14 14.24
N PRO A 128 -2.33 -5.50 14.17
CA PRO A 128 -1.40 -5.22 15.27
C PRO A 128 -1.05 -3.74 15.34
N HIS A 129 -0.75 -3.26 16.55
CA HIS A 129 -0.16 -1.94 16.80
C HIS A 129 1.14 -2.07 17.61
N ASP A 130 2.01 -1.06 17.52
CA ASP A 130 3.27 -0.96 18.29
C ASP A 130 3.08 -1.23 19.79
N LYS A 131 1.95 -0.76 20.32
CA LYS A 131 1.55 -1.01 21.71
C LYS A 131 0.39 -1.99 21.68
N GLN A 132 0.60 -3.17 22.25
CA GLN A 132 -0.45 -4.17 22.42
C GLN A 132 -1.73 -3.62 23.09
N ALA A 133 -1.60 -2.63 23.99
CA ALA A 133 -2.75 -1.99 24.64
C ALA A 133 -3.62 -1.14 23.67
N SER A 134 -3.11 -0.85 22.47
CA SER A 134 -3.84 -0.18 21.39
C SER A 134 -4.59 -1.16 20.47
N ASP A 135 -4.33 -2.46 20.59
CA ASP A 135 -5.05 -3.46 19.81
C ASP A 135 -6.51 -3.55 20.21
N HIS A 136 -7.35 -3.93 19.25
CA HIS A 136 -8.73 -4.29 19.56
C HIS A 136 -8.76 -5.52 20.50
N PRO A 137 -9.62 -5.55 21.53
CA PRO A 137 -9.66 -6.67 22.49
C PRO A 137 -9.86 -8.05 21.83
N TYR A 138 -10.67 -8.11 20.77
CA TYR A 138 -10.88 -9.35 20.02
C TYR A 138 -9.69 -9.76 19.15
N TYR A 139 -8.88 -8.80 18.69
CA TYR A 139 -7.71 -9.10 17.85
C TYR A 139 -6.73 -10.00 18.60
N ARG A 140 -6.38 -9.59 19.83
CA ARG A 140 -5.35 -10.30 20.61
C ARG A 140 -5.76 -11.74 20.94
N ASP A 141 -6.99 -11.93 21.40
CA ASP A 141 -7.54 -13.26 21.69
C ASP A 141 -7.60 -14.15 20.46
N ALA A 142 -8.02 -13.61 19.31
CA ALA A 142 -8.16 -14.37 18.08
C ALA A 142 -6.79 -14.78 17.49
N VAL A 143 -5.84 -13.85 17.43
CA VAL A 143 -4.48 -14.10 16.91
C VAL A 143 -3.74 -15.12 17.79
N GLN A 144 -3.84 -15.03 19.11
CA GLN A 144 -3.20 -16.00 20.01
C GLN A 144 -3.74 -17.43 19.85
N ARG A 145 -5.04 -17.58 19.58
CA ARG A 145 -5.68 -18.90 19.42
C ARG A 145 -5.45 -19.51 18.04
N LEU A 146 -5.45 -18.68 17.00
CA LEU A 146 -5.43 -19.14 15.61
C LEU A 146 -4.01 -19.15 15.03
N ALA A 147 -3.11 -18.30 15.54
CA ALA A 147 -1.76 -18.09 15.04
C ALA A 147 -1.68 -18.01 13.49
N PRO A 148 -2.49 -17.13 12.86
CA PRO A 148 -2.53 -17.06 11.41
C PRO A 148 -1.19 -16.55 10.86
N THR A 149 -0.79 -17.05 9.71
CA THR A 149 0.39 -16.58 8.96
C THR A 149 0.02 -15.75 7.73
N GLN A 150 -1.28 -15.57 7.48
CA GLN A 150 -1.86 -14.79 6.38
C GLN A 150 -3.13 -14.09 6.87
N PRO A 151 -3.57 -13.00 6.22
CA PRO A 151 -4.87 -12.39 6.54
C PRO A 151 -6.00 -13.40 6.36
N ILE A 152 -6.92 -13.45 7.33
CA ILE A 152 -8.06 -14.37 7.31
C ILE A 152 -9.38 -13.62 7.49
N VAL A 153 -10.44 -14.24 7.01
CA VAL A 153 -11.83 -13.83 7.25
C VAL A 153 -12.56 -14.97 7.93
N PHE A 154 -13.54 -14.64 8.77
CA PHE A 154 -14.39 -15.64 9.40
C PHE A 154 -15.69 -15.79 8.62
N THR A 155 -16.20 -17.02 8.56
CA THR A 155 -17.54 -17.33 8.03
C THR A 155 -18.32 -18.15 9.05
N ASP A 156 -19.64 -18.02 9.06
CA ASP A 156 -20.50 -18.91 9.83
C ASP A 156 -20.63 -20.29 9.16
N LYS A 157 -21.42 -21.18 9.78
CA LYS A 157 -21.66 -22.55 9.31
C LYS A 157 -22.36 -22.63 7.94
N ASP A 158 -23.04 -21.56 7.53
CA ASP A 158 -23.77 -21.45 6.27
C ASP A 158 -22.93 -20.71 5.21
N GLY A 159 -21.68 -20.37 5.54
CA GLY A 159 -20.74 -19.68 4.66
C GLY A 159 -20.92 -18.16 4.62
N LYS A 160 -21.77 -17.59 5.48
CA LYS A 160 -21.95 -16.13 5.54
C LYS A 160 -20.71 -15.47 6.15
N PRO A 161 -20.13 -14.43 5.52
CA PRO A 161 -19.02 -13.69 6.10
C PRO A 161 -19.38 -13.05 7.44
N TRP A 162 -18.39 -12.98 8.32
CA TRP A 162 -18.47 -12.27 9.59
C TRP A 162 -17.80 -10.90 9.50
N SER A 163 -18.37 -9.95 10.23
CA SER A 163 -17.86 -8.60 10.38
C SER A 163 -17.91 -8.21 11.85
N LEU A 164 -16.88 -7.48 12.30
CA LEU A 164 -16.81 -6.91 13.65
C LEU A 164 -17.93 -5.90 13.89
N LYS A 165 -18.35 -5.21 12.83
CA LYS A 165 -19.47 -4.27 12.83
C LYS A 165 -20.42 -4.64 11.69
N PRO A 166 -21.28 -5.66 11.87
CA PRO A 166 -22.10 -6.23 10.80
C PRO A 166 -23.24 -5.32 10.32
N LYS A 167 -23.40 -4.13 10.92
CA LYS A 167 -24.28 -3.06 10.40
C LYS A 167 -23.51 -2.05 9.54
N ALA A 168 -22.20 -2.06 9.55
CA ALA A 168 -21.36 -1.06 8.91
C ALA A 168 -20.57 -1.63 7.74
N TYR A 169 -20.22 -2.92 7.81
CA TYR A 169 -19.42 -3.61 6.81
C TYR A 169 -19.85 -5.06 6.66
N ASP A 170 -19.67 -5.63 5.47
CA ASP A 170 -19.95 -7.04 5.18
C ASP A 170 -18.90 -7.99 5.78
N ILE A 171 -17.62 -7.61 5.69
CA ILE A 171 -16.49 -8.47 6.05
C ILE A 171 -15.48 -7.70 6.89
N SER A 172 -14.98 -8.30 7.97
CA SER A 172 -13.78 -7.82 8.66
C SER A 172 -12.62 -8.79 8.48
N VAL A 173 -11.46 -8.27 8.07
CA VAL A 173 -10.23 -9.04 7.90
C VAL A 173 -9.43 -9.00 9.19
N LEU A 174 -8.99 -10.17 9.66
CA LEU A 174 -8.02 -10.31 10.74
C LEU A 174 -6.63 -10.51 10.15
N PHE A 175 -5.72 -9.58 10.44
CA PHE A 175 -4.33 -9.65 10.00
C PHE A 175 -3.47 -10.48 10.98
N PRO A 176 -2.41 -11.14 10.50
CA PRO A 176 -1.44 -11.80 11.38
C PRO A 176 -0.58 -10.78 12.14
N GLU A 177 0.15 -11.23 13.17
CA GLU A 177 1.18 -10.41 13.81
C GLU A 177 2.22 -9.95 12.79
N GLU A 178 2.70 -8.72 12.96
CA GLU A 178 3.79 -8.23 12.15
C GLU A 178 5.10 -8.94 12.55
N VAL A 179 5.71 -9.60 11.57
CA VAL A 179 7.05 -10.17 11.72
C VAL A 179 8.02 -9.32 10.94
N LEU A 180 9.06 -8.83 11.63
CA LEU A 180 10.15 -8.10 11.01
C LEU A 180 11.28 -9.05 10.62
N GLN A 181 11.82 -8.87 9.42
CA GLN A 181 13.07 -9.45 8.95
C GLN A 181 14.05 -8.31 8.70
N ARG A 182 15.17 -8.28 9.45
CA ARG A 182 16.19 -7.22 9.36
C ARG A 182 15.62 -5.79 9.43
N GLY A 183 14.62 -5.59 10.29
CA GLY A 183 13.95 -4.30 10.47
C GLY A 183 12.95 -3.91 9.38
N ARG A 184 12.61 -4.82 8.45
CA ARG A 184 11.60 -4.63 7.40
C ARG A 184 10.43 -5.60 7.64
N PRO A 185 9.17 -5.19 7.46
CA PRO A 185 8.05 -6.09 7.65
C PRO A 185 7.98 -7.16 6.55
N THR A 186 7.77 -8.41 6.94
CA THR A 186 7.73 -9.58 6.03
C THR A 186 6.49 -9.60 5.13
N TRP A 187 5.44 -8.85 5.45
CA TRP A 187 4.27 -8.72 4.56
C TRP A 187 4.62 -8.02 3.24
N LEU A 188 5.75 -7.31 3.17
CA LEU A 188 6.30 -6.77 1.92
C LEU A 188 6.63 -7.86 0.89
N ALA A 189 6.66 -9.13 1.28
CA ALA A 189 6.72 -10.25 0.34
C ALA A 189 5.48 -10.35 -0.57
N LEU A 190 4.36 -9.72 -0.19
CA LEU A 190 3.07 -9.76 -0.91
C LEU A 190 2.67 -11.18 -1.32
N GLY A 191 2.64 -12.12 -0.36
CA GLY A 191 2.32 -13.52 -0.62
C GLY A 191 3.39 -14.27 -1.44
N GLY A 192 4.64 -13.82 -1.39
CA GLY A 192 5.78 -14.42 -2.12
C GLY A 192 5.97 -13.86 -3.53
N GLN A 193 5.20 -12.84 -3.92
CA GLN A 193 5.39 -12.14 -5.19
C GLN A 193 6.67 -11.29 -5.22
N ARG A 194 7.12 -10.84 -4.05
CA ARG A 194 8.36 -10.10 -3.86
C ARG A 194 9.32 -10.93 -3.00
N VAL A 195 10.60 -10.81 -3.30
CA VAL A 195 11.70 -11.44 -2.56
C VAL A 195 12.60 -10.35 -1.97
N PRO A 196 13.22 -10.60 -0.80
CA PRO A 196 14.18 -9.66 -0.25
C PRO A 196 15.45 -9.66 -1.10
N TYR A 197 15.95 -8.47 -1.40
CA TYR A 197 17.21 -8.22 -2.06
C TYR A 197 18.08 -7.36 -1.14
N GLU A 198 19.23 -7.92 -0.74
CA GLU A 198 20.14 -7.25 0.19
C GLU A 198 20.87 -6.11 -0.51
N VAL A 199 20.89 -4.95 0.15
CA VAL A 199 21.53 -3.74 -0.32
C VAL A 199 22.55 -3.29 0.72
N SER A 200 23.82 -3.26 0.32
CA SER A 200 24.94 -2.86 1.17
C SER A 200 25.15 -1.35 1.14
N GLY A 201 25.45 -0.76 2.30
CA GLY A 201 25.80 0.65 2.46
C GLY A 201 27.04 1.09 1.67
N ARG A 202 27.77 0.17 1.02
CA ARG A 202 28.80 0.52 0.02
C ARG A 202 28.28 1.43 -1.09
N MET A 203 27.02 1.26 -1.50
CA MET A 203 26.41 2.12 -2.52
C MET A 203 26.24 3.58 -2.06
N CYS A 204 26.47 3.86 -0.79
CA CYS A 204 26.30 5.19 -0.22
C CYS A 204 27.59 6.01 -0.17
N ASP A 205 28.70 5.52 -0.75
CA ASP A 205 30.01 6.19 -0.73
C ASP A 205 30.46 6.63 0.68
N GLU A 206 30.14 5.82 1.68
CA GLU A 206 30.36 6.11 3.11
C GLU A 206 29.64 7.34 3.67
N GLN A 207 28.68 7.90 2.92
CA GLN A 207 27.82 9.00 3.36
C GLN A 207 26.49 8.48 3.87
N TYR A 208 26.19 8.77 5.14
CA TYR A 208 24.97 8.29 5.81
C TYR A 208 24.26 9.45 6.53
N PRO A 209 22.91 9.42 6.64
CA PRO A 209 22.02 8.45 6.00
C PRO A 209 21.97 8.63 4.48
N CYS A 210 21.62 7.55 3.77
CA CYS A 210 21.41 7.54 2.33
C CYS A 210 20.11 6.78 2.02
N MET A 211 19.38 7.22 1.00
CA MET A 211 18.20 6.52 0.50
C MET A 211 18.63 5.56 -0.62
N ALA A 212 18.30 4.28 -0.48
CA ALA A 212 18.39 3.30 -1.55
C ALA A 212 17.01 3.09 -2.17
N GLU A 213 16.90 3.26 -3.48
CA GLU A 213 15.66 3.13 -4.25
C GLU A 213 15.87 2.12 -5.36
N ALA A 214 14.93 1.19 -5.57
CA ALA A 214 14.94 0.29 -6.72
C ALA A 214 13.83 0.69 -7.70
N ARG A 215 14.21 1.04 -8.93
CA ARG A 215 13.28 1.34 -10.04
C ARG A 215 13.37 0.25 -11.09
N TYR A 216 12.27 -0.05 -11.80
CA TYR A 216 12.32 -1.04 -12.87
C TYR A 216 13.30 -0.59 -13.97
N GLU A 217 13.97 -1.52 -14.63
CA GLU A 217 14.90 -1.20 -15.72
C GLU A 217 14.22 -0.35 -16.80
N GLY A 218 14.73 0.86 -17.03
CA GLY A 218 14.20 1.80 -18.03
C GLY A 218 13.26 2.87 -17.48
N ASP A 219 12.78 2.75 -16.23
CA ASP A 219 12.00 3.79 -15.59
C ASP A 219 12.84 5.06 -15.35
N PRO A 220 12.28 6.26 -15.57
CA PRO A 220 12.98 7.51 -15.26
C PRO A 220 13.02 7.78 -13.75
N ASP A 221 13.85 8.73 -13.34
CA ASP A 221 14.03 9.14 -11.93
C ASP A 221 12.73 9.61 -11.24
N GLU A 222 11.80 10.17 -12.01
CA GLU A 222 10.49 10.65 -11.56
C GLU A 222 9.50 9.52 -11.24
N ALA A 223 9.75 8.30 -11.74
CA ALA A 223 8.94 7.14 -11.40
C ALA A 223 9.10 6.82 -9.91
N VAL A 224 7.98 6.54 -9.25
CA VAL A 224 8.00 6.07 -7.87
C VAL A 224 8.68 4.69 -7.86
N PRO A 225 9.72 4.47 -7.02
CA PRO A 225 10.44 3.22 -7.01
C PRO A 225 9.57 2.06 -6.54
N ALA A 226 9.88 0.84 -6.98
CA ALA A 226 9.21 -0.39 -6.57
C ALA A 226 9.37 -0.67 -5.07
N ASP A 227 10.50 -0.22 -4.51
CA ASP A 227 10.75 -0.17 -3.08
C ASP A 227 11.85 0.84 -2.75
N ARG A 228 11.86 1.35 -1.51
CA ARG A 228 12.92 2.22 -0.99
C ARG A 228 13.19 1.98 0.48
N ALA A 229 14.43 2.21 0.90
CA ALA A 229 14.84 2.11 2.29
C ALA A 229 15.99 3.08 2.60
N VAL A 230 15.95 3.65 3.80
CA VAL A 230 17.06 4.46 4.32
C VAL A 230 18.11 3.54 4.94
N ILE A 231 19.34 3.65 4.47
CA ILE A 231 20.51 3.02 5.05
C ILE A 231 21.20 4.06 5.95
N GLU A 232 21.45 3.70 7.20
CA GLU A 232 22.06 4.59 8.19
C GLU A 232 22.86 3.79 9.22
N PHE A 233 23.90 4.42 9.79
CA PHE A 233 24.58 3.91 10.97
C PHE A 233 23.83 4.38 12.23
N LYS A 234 23.04 3.51 12.89
CA LYS A 234 22.62 3.83 14.26
C LYS A 234 23.85 3.80 15.18
N GLY A 235 24.31 4.98 15.58
CA GLY A 235 25.36 5.20 16.58
C GLY A 235 24.77 5.89 17.82
N ARG A 236 24.73 5.12 18.93
CA ARG A 236 24.50 5.53 20.33
C ARG A 236 23.05 5.89 20.72
N VAL A 237 22.44 4.92 21.44
CA VAL A 237 21.22 5.02 22.27
C VAL A 237 19.89 4.88 21.50
N ALA A 238 18.96 4.10 22.06
CA ALA A 238 17.54 3.91 21.71
C ALA A 238 17.16 2.75 20.75
N ALA A 239 16.83 1.63 21.40
CA ALA A 239 15.64 0.79 21.28
C ALA A 239 14.96 0.61 19.90
N PHE A 240 14.74 -0.68 19.58
CA PHE A 240 13.92 -1.27 18.52
C PHE A 240 14.45 -1.18 17.07
N GLY A 241 14.63 -2.36 16.47
CA GLY A 241 14.92 -2.61 15.04
C GLY A 241 16.24 -3.35 14.80
N ASP A 242 16.17 -4.61 14.36
CA ASP A 242 17.30 -5.45 13.95
C ASP A 242 18.06 -4.84 12.76
N LYS A 243 18.99 -3.91 13.00
CA LYS A 243 20.01 -3.55 12.01
C LYS A 243 21.20 -4.47 12.22
N LEU A 244 21.17 -5.62 11.54
CA LEU A 244 22.23 -6.62 11.56
C LEU A 244 23.55 -5.98 11.09
N ARG A 245 24.50 -5.88 12.02
CA ARG A 245 25.92 -5.85 11.67
C ARG A 245 26.45 -7.26 11.89
N GLN A 246 26.80 -7.96 10.81
CA GLN A 246 27.57 -9.18 10.96
C GLN A 246 29.02 -8.81 11.30
N SER A 247 29.71 -9.62 12.08
CA SER A 247 31.11 -9.38 12.48
C SER A 247 32.07 -9.28 11.29
N SER A 248 31.62 -9.70 10.11
CA SER A 248 32.33 -9.65 8.82
C SER A 248 31.95 -8.46 7.92
N ASP A 249 30.92 -7.67 8.25
CA ASP A 249 30.44 -6.60 7.38
C ASP A 249 30.85 -5.20 7.89
N PRO A 250 31.74 -4.49 7.18
CA PRO A 250 32.15 -3.14 7.55
C PRO A 250 31.05 -2.08 7.32
N HIS A 251 29.95 -2.42 6.61
CA HIS A 251 28.90 -1.48 6.20
C HIS A 251 27.52 -1.94 6.68
N PRO A 252 26.57 -1.01 6.93
CA PRO A 252 25.19 -1.35 7.24
C PRO A 252 24.51 -1.96 6.01
N VAL A 253 23.59 -2.88 6.22
CA VAL A 253 22.78 -3.49 5.15
C VAL A 253 21.29 -3.21 5.38
N THR A 254 20.52 -3.18 4.30
CA THR A 254 19.04 -3.19 4.33
C THR A 254 18.51 -4.17 3.29
N GLU A 255 17.21 -4.44 3.29
CA GLU A 255 16.55 -5.25 2.28
C GLU A 255 15.49 -4.43 1.53
N LEU A 256 15.55 -4.50 0.20
CA LEU A 256 14.46 -4.08 -0.68
C LEU A 256 13.65 -5.33 -1.07
N TRP A 257 12.33 -5.26 -1.02
CA TRP A 257 11.40 -6.32 -1.40
C TRP A 257 10.95 -6.08 -2.83
N LEU A 258 11.48 -6.88 -3.75
CA LEU A 258 11.35 -6.68 -5.19
C LEU A 258 10.73 -7.90 -5.85
N ARG A 259 9.94 -7.71 -6.91
CA ARG A 259 9.51 -8.81 -7.77
C ARG A 259 10.73 -9.37 -8.52
N PRO A 260 10.71 -10.62 -8.99
CA PRO A 260 11.71 -11.09 -9.93
C PRO A 260 11.71 -10.23 -11.20
N GLY A 261 12.86 -9.72 -11.60
CA GLY A 261 12.94 -8.71 -12.65
C GLY A 261 14.30 -8.02 -12.70
N LYS A 262 14.37 -6.97 -13.51
CA LYS A 262 15.56 -6.14 -13.64
C LYS A 262 15.27 -4.74 -13.11
N TYR A 263 16.26 -4.19 -12.42
CA TYR A 263 16.10 -2.91 -11.74
C TYR A 263 17.38 -2.09 -11.84
N GLU A 264 17.22 -0.77 -11.73
CA GLU A 264 18.31 0.12 -11.33
C GLU A 264 18.14 0.48 -9.85
N ILE A 265 19.17 0.18 -9.05
CA ILE A 265 19.30 0.72 -7.70
C ILE A 265 19.95 2.11 -7.80
N LEU A 266 19.32 3.10 -7.18
CA LEU A 266 19.83 4.46 -7.03
C LEU A 266 20.04 4.79 -5.55
N ALA A 267 21.27 5.24 -5.21
CA ALA A 267 21.58 5.81 -3.90
C ALA A 267 21.47 7.34 -3.96
N ARG A 268 20.73 7.94 -3.02
CA ARG A 268 20.66 9.41 -2.84
C ARG A 268 21.15 9.81 -1.46
N ASP A 269 21.85 10.94 -1.39
CA ASP A 269 22.24 11.57 -0.13
C ASP A 269 21.09 12.41 0.49
N VAL A 270 21.34 13.01 1.65
CA VAL A 270 20.38 13.88 2.35
C VAL A 270 20.00 15.16 1.58
N ALA A 271 20.79 15.54 0.58
CA ALA A 271 20.49 16.65 -0.34
C ALA A 271 19.75 16.16 -1.60
N ASN A 272 19.27 14.91 -1.60
CA ASN A 272 18.57 14.23 -2.69
C ASN A 272 19.43 14.06 -3.96
N GLN A 273 20.75 14.18 -3.86
CA GLN A 273 21.65 14.04 -4.99
C GLN A 273 21.96 12.56 -5.26
N PRO A 274 21.84 12.09 -6.51
CA PRO A 274 22.35 10.79 -6.92
C PRO A 274 23.83 10.65 -6.59
N ARG A 275 24.17 9.61 -5.83
CA ARG A 275 25.56 9.26 -5.50
C ARG A 275 26.05 8.08 -6.31
N HIS A 276 25.21 7.05 -6.40
CA HIS A 276 25.55 5.79 -7.03
C HIS A 276 24.35 5.20 -7.78
N ARG A 277 24.62 4.52 -8.90
CA ARG A 277 23.65 3.74 -9.66
C ARG A 277 24.21 2.36 -9.95
N GLN A 278 23.38 1.33 -9.82
CA GLN A 278 23.77 -0.03 -10.13
C GLN A 278 22.58 -0.78 -10.75
N GLN A 279 22.82 -1.41 -11.90
CA GLN A 279 21.86 -2.34 -12.49
C GLN A 279 21.93 -3.68 -11.76
N ILE A 280 20.77 -4.25 -11.43
CA ILE A 280 20.64 -5.53 -10.74
C ILE A 280 19.64 -6.44 -11.46
N VAL A 281 19.75 -7.74 -11.19
CA VAL A 281 18.75 -8.74 -11.60
C VAL A 281 18.29 -9.50 -10.36
N VAL A 282 16.99 -9.50 -10.11
CA VAL A 282 16.36 -10.19 -8.99
C VAL A 282 15.77 -11.50 -9.48
N GLY A 283 16.27 -12.62 -8.96
CA GLY A 283 15.75 -13.96 -9.27
C GLY A 283 14.64 -14.41 -8.31
N ALA A 284 13.87 -15.43 -8.70
CA ALA A 284 12.75 -15.98 -7.90
C ALA A 284 13.15 -16.54 -6.52
N GLY A 285 14.43 -16.83 -6.29
CA GLY A 285 14.96 -17.35 -5.03
C GLY A 285 15.55 -16.30 -4.08
N GLY A 286 15.38 -14.99 -4.37
CA GLY A 286 15.89 -13.91 -3.50
C GLY A 286 17.40 -13.95 -3.27
N LYS A 287 18.18 -14.39 -4.25
CA LYS A 287 19.64 -14.48 -4.09
C LYS A 287 20.35 -13.17 -4.42
N THR A 288 21.34 -12.94 -3.55
CA THR A 288 22.28 -11.86 -3.27
C THR A 288 23.17 -11.43 -4.46
N PRO A 289 23.86 -10.28 -4.36
CA PRO A 289 24.67 -9.63 -5.40
C PRO A 289 25.71 -10.51 -6.10
#